data_AF-A0A936IAS1-F1
#
_entry.id   AF-A0A936IAS1-F1
#
_cell.length_a   1.000
_cell.length_b   1.000
_cell.length_c   1.000
_cell.angle_alpha   90.00
_cell.angle_beta   90.00
_cell.angle_gamma   90.00
#
_symmetry.space_group_name_H-M   'P 1'
#
loop_
_entity.id
_entity.type
_entity.pdbx_description
1 polymer ?
#
loop_
_entity_poly.entity_id
_entity_poly.type
_entity_poly.pdbx_seq_one_letter_code
_entity_poly.pdbx_strand_id
1 'polypeptide(L)'
;MKKCICLLLLINSWTLSGQNIYKLFEEFPPCYPQCTEAFESAVLEWSKEVLDNDSIFNRVTSWVPGGSLNAYSLRLERLQAFIEKSSENNSFALNAPADVPKEIFTELEGLSKLRTAISTKWDAKRSLIADKNSDFIVPNELDYGCDQIDVAMKALSEVSGYINREYRGFLEEIRESLNQFQTDYDRLSKIKHPMVNNQCLDELSSLLMILSELNNVNNFHYKNMVETRMAWNNAMCK
;
A
#
# COMPACT_ATOMS: atom_id res chain seq x y z
N MET A 1 24.34 13.82 -42.17
CA MET A 1 24.66 14.09 -40.74
C MET A 1 23.67 13.35 -39.87
N LYS A 2 24.10 12.23 -39.28
CA LYS A 2 23.33 11.46 -38.30
C LYS A 2 23.47 12.14 -36.93
N LYS A 3 22.36 12.46 -36.26
CA LYS A 3 22.36 12.70 -34.81
C LYS A 3 21.36 11.76 -34.17
N CYS A 4 21.91 10.93 -33.30
CA CYS A 4 21.28 9.90 -32.49
C CYS A 4 20.17 10.50 -31.61
N ILE A 5 18.94 10.00 -31.79
CA ILE A 5 17.90 10.04 -30.75
C ILE A 5 17.97 8.67 -30.08
N CYS A 6 18.80 8.55 -29.04
CA CYS A 6 18.89 7.37 -28.20
C CYS A 6 19.45 7.79 -26.83
N LEU A 7 18.71 8.63 -26.11
CA LEU A 7 19.13 9.03 -24.76
C LEU A 7 17.95 9.50 -23.88
N LEU A 8 16.86 8.72 -23.82
CA LEU A 8 15.75 9.00 -22.89
C LEU A 8 15.14 7.76 -22.21
N LEU A 9 15.80 6.60 -22.26
CA LEU A 9 15.33 5.36 -21.60
C LEU A 9 16.21 4.91 -20.42
N LEU A 10 17.12 5.76 -19.92
CA LEU A 10 18.16 5.38 -18.94
C LEU A 10 18.08 6.10 -17.57
N ILE A 11 16.90 6.52 -17.12
CA ILE A 11 16.74 7.03 -15.74
C ILE A 11 15.49 6.43 -15.10
N ASN A 12 15.62 5.18 -14.70
CA ASN A 12 15.16 4.60 -13.44
C ASN A 12 15.35 3.08 -13.54
N SER A 13 16.61 2.66 -13.65
CA SER A 13 16.99 1.31 -13.22
C SER A 13 16.91 1.29 -11.69
N TRP A 14 15.69 1.33 -11.15
CA TRP A 14 15.41 0.76 -9.86
C TRP A 14 15.65 -0.73 -10.03
N THR A 15 16.90 -1.12 -9.82
CA THR A 15 17.22 -2.52 -9.69
C THR A 15 16.53 -3.00 -8.42
N LEU A 16 15.70 -4.03 -8.56
CA LEU A 16 15.00 -4.72 -7.46
C LEU A 16 15.92 -5.07 -6.29
N SER A 17 17.23 -5.16 -6.52
CA SER A 17 18.28 -5.35 -5.52
C SER A 17 18.37 -4.25 -4.45
N GLY A 18 17.57 -3.18 -4.52
CA GLY A 18 17.46 -2.14 -3.49
C GLY A 18 16.14 -2.09 -2.73
N GLN A 19 15.15 -2.91 -3.11
CA GLN A 19 13.84 -2.91 -2.47
C GLN A 19 13.79 -3.99 -1.40
N ASN A 20 14.19 -3.63 -0.19
CA ASN A 20 14.06 -4.49 0.98
C ASN A 20 12.55 -4.62 1.32
N ILE A 21 11.96 -5.77 1.01
CA ILE A 21 10.54 -6.10 1.22
C ILE A 21 10.24 -6.02 2.71
N TYR A 22 11.10 -6.57 3.55
CA TYR A 22 10.95 -6.50 5.01
C TYR A 22 10.86 -5.03 5.48
N LYS A 23 11.73 -4.16 4.96
CA LYS A 23 11.67 -2.72 5.25
C LYS A 23 10.39 -2.07 4.71
N LEU A 24 9.86 -2.52 3.56
CA LEU A 24 8.59 -2.02 3.04
C LEU A 24 7.43 -2.34 4.00
N PHE A 25 7.41 -3.55 4.58
CA PHE A 25 6.48 -3.88 5.65
C PHE A 25 6.75 -3.02 6.90
N GLU A 26 7.99 -2.90 7.39
CA GLU A 26 8.28 -2.05 8.56
C GLU A 26 7.86 -0.58 8.40
N GLU A 27 7.93 -0.05 7.18
CA GLU A 27 7.58 1.34 6.85
C GLU A 27 6.09 1.55 6.56
N PHE A 28 5.25 0.51 6.67
CA PHE A 28 3.81 0.67 6.51
C PHE A 28 3.27 1.68 7.54
N PRO A 29 2.58 2.75 7.08
CA PRO A 29 2.16 3.82 7.97
C PRO A 29 1.08 3.32 8.94
N PRO A 30 1.19 3.61 10.24
CA PRO A 30 0.13 3.28 11.19
C PRO A 30 -1.13 4.09 10.89
N CYS A 31 -2.30 3.55 11.26
CA CYS A 31 -3.53 4.34 11.35
C CYS A 31 -3.32 5.49 12.34
N TYR A 32 -3.88 6.66 12.03
CA TYR A 32 -3.85 7.80 12.94
C TYR A 32 -4.57 7.46 14.26
N PRO A 33 -4.04 7.90 15.42
CA PRO A 33 -4.63 7.60 16.71
C PRO A 33 -5.93 8.38 16.97
N GLN A 34 -6.16 9.50 16.26
CA GLN A 34 -7.33 10.36 16.44
C GLN A 34 -7.87 10.88 15.11
N CYS A 35 -9.18 11.12 15.03
CA CYS A 35 -9.84 11.68 13.84
C CYS A 35 -9.35 13.09 13.50
N THR A 36 -8.99 13.89 14.51
CA THR A 36 -8.44 15.24 14.29
C THR A 36 -7.11 15.17 13.55
N GLU A 37 -6.19 14.28 13.94
CA GLU A 37 -4.90 14.12 13.26
C GLU A 37 -5.07 13.63 11.82
N ALA A 38 -5.99 12.68 11.59
CA ALA A 38 -6.32 12.23 10.25
C ALA A 38 -6.83 13.39 9.39
N PHE A 39 -7.78 14.18 9.90
CA PHE A 39 -8.35 15.34 9.21
C PHE A 39 -7.31 16.41 8.89
N GLU A 40 -6.44 16.76 9.85
CA GLU A 40 -5.37 17.75 9.65
C GLU A 40 -4.34 17.30 8.61
N SER A 41 -4.15 15.99 8.46
CA SER A 41 -3.26 15.44 7.44
C SER A 41 -3.87 15.41 6.04
N ALA A 42 -5.18 15.62 5.88
CA ALA A 42 -5.84 15.56 4.58
C ALA A 42 -5.39 16.71 3.66
N VAL A 43 -5.11 16.37 2.41
CA VAL A 43 -4.73 17.35 1.39
C VAL A 43 -5.95 17.68 0.56
N LEU A 44 -6.31 18.96 0.52
CA LEU A 44 -7.42 19.46 -0.27
C LEU A 44 -7.02 19.57 -1.74
N GLU A 45 -7.87 19.05 -2.61
CA GLU A 45 -7.76 19.20 -4.05
C GLU A 45 -8.63 20.38 -4.50
N TRP A 46 -8.04 21.27 -5.31
CA TRP A 46 -8.65 22.53 -5.71
C TRP A 46 -8.82 22.58 -7.22
N SER A 47 -9.97 23.06 -7.66
CA SER A 47 -10.23 23.43 -9.05
C SER A 47 -10.39 24.95 -9.18
N LYS A 48 -10.03 25.47 -10.35
CA LYS A 48 -10.25 26.88 -10.70
C LYS A 48 -11.56 27.00 -11.46
N GLU A 49 -12.40 27.89 -11.00
CA GLU A 49 -13.64 28.30 -11.63
C GLU A 49 -13.52 29.78 -12.01
N VAL A 50 -13.82 30.12 -13.26
CA VAL A 50 -13.89 31.52 -13.69
C VAL A 50 -15.34 31.96 -13.58
N LEU A 51 -15.60 32.98 -12.77
CA LEU A 51 -16.93 33.53 -12.56
C LEU A 51 -17.29 34.49 -13.71
N ASP A 52 -18.58 34.82 -13.84
CA ASP A 52 -19.12 35.70 -14.89
C ASP A 52 -18.51 37.11 -14.91
N ASN A 53 -17.84 37.52 -13.84
CA ASN A 53 -17.12 38.79 -13.72
C ASN A 53 -15.60 38.68 -14.00
N ASP A 54 -15.18 37.61 -14.67
CA ASP A 54 -13.78 37.24 -14.96
C ASP A 54 -12.89 36.99 -13.73
N SER A 55 -13.46 36.91 -12.53
CA SER A 55 -12.70 36.58 -11.32
C SER A 55 -12.46 35.08 -11.18
N ILE A 56 -11.30 34.71 -10.61
CA ILE A 56 -10.91 33.32 -10.38
C ILE A 56 -11.34 32.91 -8.96
N PHE A 57 -12.20 31.91 -8.88
CA PHE A 57 -12.61 31.27 -7.64
C PHE A 57 -11.92 29.90 -7.53
N ASN A 58 -11.23 29.63 -6.42
CA ASN A 58 -10.66 28.31 -6.16
C ASN A 58 -11.66 27.51 -5.30
N ARG A 59 -12.22 26.45 -5.87
CA ARG A 59 -13.20 25.59 -5.22
C ARG A 59 -12.52 24.28 -4.80
N VAL A 60 -12.65 23.89 -3.54
CA VAL A 60 -12.30 22.52 -3.10
C VAL A 60 -13.23 21.54 -3.80
N THR A 61 -12.67 20.56 -4.51
CA THR A 61 -13.46 19.52 -5.21
C THR A 61 -13.50 18.21 -4.44
N SER A 62 -12.42 17.92 -3.73
CA SER A 62 -12.15 16.64 -3.10
C SER A 62 -11.04 16.82 -2.07
N TRP A 63 -10.80 15.77 -1.30
CA TRP A 63 -9.61 15.65 -0.47
C TRP A 63 -8.99 14.27 -0.71
N VAL A 64 -7.70 14.18 -0.52
CA VAL A 64 -6.95 12.92 -0.56
C VAL A 64 -6.20 12.73 0.76
N PRO A 65 -5.85 11.49 1.12
CA PRO A 65 -4.90 11.26 2.20
C PRO A 65 -3.64 12.09 1.99
N GLY A 66 -3.10 12.67 3.05
CA GLY A 66 -1.79 13.32 3.00
C GLY A 66 -0.73 12.54 3.75
N GLY A 67 0.43 13.19 3.93
CA GLY A 67 1.51 12.69 4.74
C GLY A 67 2.06 11.33 4.29
N SER A 68 2.34 10.47 5.28
CA SER A 68 2.96 9.16 5.08
C SER A 68 2.05 8.16 4.37
N LEU A 69 0.72 8.22 4.59
CA LEU A 69 -0.23 7.30 3.98
C LEU A 69 -0.24 7.41 2.46
N ASN A 70 -0.38 8.63 1.93
CA ASN A 70 -0.35 8.85 0.48
C ASN A 70 1.03 8.55 -0.13
N ALA A 71 2.11 8.98 0.55
CA ALA A 71 3.47 8.68 0.10
C ALA A 71 3.72 7.17 -0.01
N TYR A 72 3.18 6.39 0.93
CA TYR A 72 3.25 4.93 0.92
C TYR A 72 2.40 4.31 -0.19
N SER A 73 1.14 4.74 -0.35
CA SER A 73 0.27 4.31 -1.47
C SER A 73 0.96 4.48 -2.82
N LEU A 74 1.48 5.69 -3.09
CA LEU A 74 2.18 6.00 -4.34
C LEU A 74 3.48 5.20 -4.51
N ARG A 75 4.16 4.82 -3.42
CA ARG A 75 5.34 3.96 -3.48
C ARG A 75 4.95 2.53 -3.84
N LEU A 76 3.88 2.02 -3.25
CA LEU A 76 3.38 0.66 -3.50
C LEU A 76 2.90 0.52 -4.96
N GLU A 77 2.11 1.48 -5.46
CA GLU A 77 1.66 1.51 -6.85
C GLU A 77 2.84 1.51 -7.85
N ARG A 78 3.86 2.35 -7.60
CA ARG A 78 5.06 2.40 -8.43
C ARG A 78 5.83 1.08 -8.43
N LEU A 79 5.87 0.39 -7.29
CA LEU A 79 6.52 -0.91 -7.18
C LEU A 79 5.75 -1.99 -7.94
N GLN A 80 4.43 -2.04 -7.80
CA GLN A 80 3.58 -2.98 -8.54
C GLN A 80 3.73 -2.78 -10.06
N ALA A 81 3.61 -1.54 -10.54
CA ALA A 81 3.80 -1.21 -11.96
C ALA A 81 5.20 -1.58 -12.47
N PHE A 82 6.23 -1.44 -11.62
CA PHE A 82 7.58 -1.86 -11.97
C PHE A 82 7.70 -3.39 -12.11
N ILE A 83 7.07 -4.16 -11.22
CA ILE A 83 7.06 -5.63 -11.26
C ILE A 83 6.34 -6.13 -12.52
N GLU A 84 5.16 -5.58 -12.81
CA GLU A 84 4.39 -5.89 -14.02
C GLU A 84 5.24 -5.68 -15.27
N LYS A 85 5.83 -4.49 -15.41
CA LYS A 85 6.74 -4.16 -16.52
C LYS A 85 7.97 -5.09 -16.58
N SER A 86 8.50 -5.50 -15.44
CA SER A 86 9.66 -6.40 -15.39
C SER A 86 9.31 -7.82 -15.85
N SER A 87 8.13 -8.32 -15.46
CA SER A 87 7.60 -9.62 -15.88
C SER A 87 7.35 -9.67 -17.39
N GLU A 88 6.78 -8.59 -17.95
CA GLU A 88 6.59 -8.44 -19.40
C GLU A 88 7.92 -8.52 -20.16
N ASN A 89 8.95 -7.79 -19.71
CA ASN A 89 10.25 -7.75 -20.38
C ASN A 89 10.96 -9.11 -20.38
N ASN A 90 10.84 -9.88 -19.29
CA ASN A 90 11.43 -11.21 -19.20
C ASN A 90 10.82 -12.19 -20.21
N SER A 91 9.53 -12.03 -20.52
CA SER A 91 8.80 -12.90 -21.45
C SER A 91 9.29 -12.83 -22.90
N PHE A 92 10.12 -11.84 -23.25
CA PHE A 92 10.70 -11.65 -24.59
C PHE A 92 12.19 -12.01 -24.69
N ALA A 93 12.79 -12.63 -23.68
CA ALA A 93 14.21 -12.94 -23.67
C ALA A 93 14.57 -14.13 -24.58
N LEU A 94 14.97 -13.83 -25.83
CA LEU A 94 15.33 -14.80 -26.87
C LEU A 94 16.60 -15.63 -26.62
N ASN A 95 17.40 -15.30 -25.59
CA ASN A 95 18.70 -15.93 -25.30
C ASN A 95 18.75 -16.67 -23.96
N ALA A 96 17.63 -17.21 -23.49
CA ALA A 96 17.58 -17.95 -22.23
C ALA A 96 18.45 -19.25 -22.30
N PRO A 97 19.23 -19.56 -21.26
CA PRO A 97 19.84 -20.89 -21.11
C PRO A 97 18.77 -21.98 -21.20
N ALA A 98 19.04 -23.09 -21.88
CA ALA A 98 18.04 -24.11 -22.14
C ALA A 98 17.59 -24.89 -20.88
N ASP A 99 18.44 -24.99 -19.86
CA ASP A 99 18.17 -25.78 -18.65
C ASP A 99 18.39 -24.97 -17.37
N VAL A 100 17.48 -25.16 -16.41
CA VAL A 100 17.57 -24.67 -15.03
C VAL A 100 17.94 -25.84 -14.12
N PRO A 101 18.99 -25.72 -13.27
CA PRO A 101 19.36 -26.80 -12.35
C PRO A 101 18.23 -27.18 -11.39
N LYS A 102 18.14 -28.46 -11.01
CA LYS A 102 17.11 -28.98 -10.10
C LYS A 102 17.12 -28.29 -8.73
N GLU A 103 18.31 -27.87 -8.29
CA GLU A 103 18.52 -27.14 -7.05
C GLU A 103 17.78 -25.81 -7.07
N ILE A 104 17.81 -25.08 -8.20
CA ILE A 104 17.09 -23.81 -8.37
C ILE A 104 15.58 -24.01 -8.28
N PHE A 105 15.04 -25.10 -8.85
CA PHE A 105 13.62 -25.42 -8.69
C PHE A 105 13.24 -25.68 -7.23
N THR A 106 14.10 -26.39 -6.49
CA THR A 106 13.87 -26.66 -5.06
C THR A 106 13.87 -25.36 -4.24
N GLU A 107 14.76 -24.43 -4.59
CA GLU A 107 14.83 -23.12 -3.95
C GLU A 107 13.62 -22.23 -4.29
N LEU A 108 13.14 -22.26 -5.54
CA LEU A 108 11.90 -21.57 -5.94
C LEU A 108 10.69 -22.12 -5.19
N GLU A 109 10.60 -23.45 -5.00
CA GLU A 109 9.56 -24.06 -4.18
C GLU A 109 9.65 -23.60 -2.72
N GLY A 110 10.87 -23.48 -2.17
CA GLY A 110 11.13 -22.91 -0.85
C GLY A 110 10.61 -21.48 -0.72
N LEU A 111 10.91 -20.62 -1.72
CA LEU A 111 10.42 -19.25 -1.78
C LEU A 111 8.88 -19.18 -1.79
N SER A 112 8.24 -20.05 -2.58
CA SER A 112 6.79 -20.15 -2.67
C SER A 112 6.17 -20.57 -1.32
N LYS A 113 6.77 -21.54 -0.64
CA LYS A 113 6.34 -21.97 0.70
C LYS A 113 6.42 -20.85 1.73
N LEU A 114 7.50 -20.05 1.70
CA LEU A 114 7.64 -18.88 2.57
C LEU A 114 6.54 -17.85 2.30
N ARG A 115 6.29 -17.52 1.02
CA ARG A 115 5.19 -16.62 0.65
C ARG A 115 3.84 -17.15 1.12
N THR A 116 3.53 -18.42 0.87
CA THR A 116 2.26 -19.02 1.33
C THR A 116 2.12 -18.97 2.84
N ALA A 117 3.18 -19.27 3.60
CA ALA A 117 3.15 -19.19 5.06
C ALA A 117 2.87 -17.77 5.57
N ILE A 118 3.47 -16.75 4.94
CA ILE A 118 3.20 -15.35 5.24
C ILE A 118 1.74 -14.99 4.91
N SER A 119 1.24 -15.37 3.73
CA SER A 119 -0.15 -15.14 3.32
C SER A 119 -1.15 -15.78 4.29
N THR A 120 -0.92 -17.02 4.72
CA THR A 120 -1.81 -17.69 5.70
C THR A 120 -1.87 -16.95 7.04
N LYS A 121 -0.74 -16.41 7.51
CA LYS A 121 -0.71 -15.57 8.73
C LYS A 121 -1.47 -14.27 8.51
N TRP A 122 -1.35 -13.66 7.32
CA TRP A 122 -2.11 -12.47 6.97
C TRP A 122 -3.61 -12.75 6.94
N ASP A 123 -4.06 -13.82 6.28
CA ASP A 123 -5.48 -14.16 6.17
C ASP A 123 -6.16 -14.28 7.54
N ALA A 124 -5.47 -14.90 8.52
CA ALA A 124 -5.95 -14.97 9.90
C ALA A 124 -6.13 -13.59 10.55
N LYS A 125 -5.22 -12.65 10.28
CA LYS A 125 -5.28 -11.27 10.81
C LYS A 125 -6.26 -10.39 10.05
N ARG A 126 -6.37 -10.59 8.74
CA ARG A 126 -7.28 -9.88 7.84
C ARG A 126 -8.72 -10.03 8.29
N SER A 127 -9.17 -11.25 8.58
CA SER A 127 -10.54 -11.49 9.07
C SER A 127 -10.82 -10.72 10.36
N LEU A 128 -9.85 -10.71 11.29
CA LEU A 128 -9.98 -9.98 12.56
C LEU A 128 -10.04 -8.46 12.39
N ILE A 129 -9.35 -7.92 11.38
CA ILE A 129 -9.33 -6.48 11.08
C ILE A 129 -10.59 -6.06 10.31
N ALA A 130 -11.03 -6.85 9.32
CA ALA A 130 -12.18 -6.54 8.49
C ALA A 130 -13.46 -6.33 9.32
N ASP A 131 -13.69 -7.20 10.31
CA ASP A 131 -14.87 -7.16 11.19
C ASP A 131 -14.97 -5.88 12.04
N LYS A 132 -13.87 -5.14 12.22
CA LYS A 132 -13.85 -3.95 13.09
C LYS A 132 -14.24 -2.66 12.38
N ASN A 133 -14.28 -2.65 11.05
CA ASN A 133 -14.49 -1.42 10.27
C ASN A 133 -15.53 -1.57 9.14
N SER A 134 -15.92 -2.79 8.76
CA SER A 134 -16.75 -3.03 7.56
C SER A 134 -18.09 -2.30 7.56
N ASP A 135 -18.70 -2.12 8.74
CA ASP A 135 -20.07 -1.63 8.89
C ASP A 135 -20.14 -0.22 9.48
N PHE A 136 -19.01 0.50 9.56
CA PHE A 136 -19.01 1.86 10.10
C PHE A 136 -19.75 2.80 9.14
N ILE A 137 -20.77 3.48 9.67
CA ILE A 137 -21.52 4.51 8.96
C ILE A 137 -21.11 5.84 9.55
N VAL A 138 -20.57 6.72 8.71
CA VAL A 138 -20.21 8.09 9.10
C VAL A 138 -21.48 8.81 9.58
N PRO A 139 -21.48 9.37 10.81
CA PRO A 139 -22.63 10.13 11.29
C PRO A 139 -22.81 11.40 10.47
N ASN A 140 -24.04 11.65 10.01
CA ASN A 140 -24.43 12.88 9.35
C ASN A 140 -24.74 13.98 10.39
N GLU A 141 -24.21 15.18 10.21
CA GLU A 141 -24.45 16.34 11.06
C GLU A 141 -25.92 16.76 11.17
N LEU A 142 -26.77 16.38 10.20
CA LEU A 142 -28.20 16.70 10.21
C LEU A 142 -29.01 15.75 11.10
N ASP A 143 -28.54 14.51 11.25
CA ASP A 143 -29.26 13.43 11.94
C ASP A 143 -28.68 13.13 13.33
N TYR A 144 -27.42 13.51 13.56
CA TYR A 144 -26.66 13.21 14.78
C TYR A 144 -26.12 14.48 15.44
N GLY A 145 -26.26 14.58 16.76
CA GLY A 145 -25.68 15.66 17.55
C GLY A 145 -24.20 15.43 17.89
N CYS A 146 -23.57 16.45 18.48
CA CYS A 146 -22.15 16.45 18.81
C CYS A 146 -21.72 15.26 19.68
N ASP A 147 -22.52 14.89 20.68
CA ASP A 147 -22.21 13.75 21.56
C ASP A 147 -22.16 12.43 20.77
N GLN A 148 -23.06 12.22 19.81
CA GLN A 148 -23.06 11.02 18.97
C GLN A 148 -21.86 11.01 18.02
N ILE A 149 -21.51 12.15 17.43
CA ILE A 149 -20.34 12.27 16.56
C ILE A 149 -19.05 12.03 17.35
N ASP A 150 -18.94 12.54 18.57
CA ASP A 150 -17.80 12.31 19.47
C ASP A 150 -17.66 10.83 19.85
N VAL A 151 -18.77 10.14 20.11
CA VAL A 151 -18.77 8.69 20.36
C VAL A 151 -18.26 7.95 19.12
N ALA A 152 -18.67 8.34 17.92
CA ALA A 152 -18.19 7.75 16.68
C ALA A 152 -16.68 7.99 16.46
N MET A 153 -16.18 9.20 16.74
CA MET A 153 -14.74 9.51 16.68
C MET A 153 -13.92 8.67 17.66
N LYS A 154 -14.43 8.45 18.89
CA LYS A 154 -13.79 7.58 19.88
C LYS A 154 -13.76 6.12 19.40
N ALA A 155 -14.87 5.61 18.87
CA ALA A 155 -14.93 4.27 18.31
C ALA A 155 -13.91 4.07 17.17
N LEU A 156 -13.79 5.03 16.25
CA LEU A 156 -12.78 4.99 15.19
C LEU A 156 -11.34 5.03 15.73
N SER A 157 -11.10 5.78 16.80
CA SER A 157 -9.78 5.83 17.46
C SER A 157 -9.42 4.49 18.12
N GLU A 158 -10.40 3.81 18.72
CA GLU A 158 -10.22 2.44 19.24
C GLU A 158 -9.93 1.43 18.12
N VAL A 159 -10.62 1.56 16.99
CA VAL A 159 -10.36 0.74 15.79
C VAL A 159 -8.95 0.99 15.26
N SER A 160 -8.47 2.25 15.20
CA SER A 160 -7.08 2.57 14.84
C SER A 160 -6.08 1.82 15.73
N GLY A 161 -6.30 1.86 17.06
CA GLY A 161 -5.45 1.16 18.02
C GLY A 161 -5.45 -0.36 17.81
N TYR A 162 -6.62 -0.92 17.46
CA TYR A 162 -6.75 -2.33 17.13
C TYR A 162 -6.01 -2.71 15.85
N ILE A 163 -6.24 -1.99 14.74
CA ILE A 163 -5.56 -2.24 13.45
C ILE A 163 -4.04 -2.19 13.63
N ASN A 164 -3.54 -1.14 14.29
CA ASN A 164 -2.11 -0.95 14.53
C ASN A 164 -1.50 -2.09 15.37
N ARG A 165 -2.24 -2.58 16.37
CA ARG A 165 -1.79 -3.71 17.20
C ARG A 165 -1.75 -5.01 16.41
N GLU A 166 -2.81 -5.33 15.67
CA GLU A 166 -2.84 -6.56 14.87
C GLU A 166 -1.80 -6.55 13.77
N TYR A 167 -1.58 -5.39 13.12
CA TYR A 167 -0.52 -5.24 12.13
C TYR A 167 0.88 -5.43 12.73
N ARG A 168 1.14 -4.83 13.90
CA ARG A 168 2.43 -5.03 14.59
C ARG A 168 2.64 -6.48 15.00
N GLY A 169 1.59 -7.13 15.52
CA GLY A 169 1.64 -8.55 15.86
C GLY A 169 1.94 -9.42 14.64
N PHE A 170 1.26 -9.15 13.53
CA PHE A 170 1.52 -9.81 12.25
C PHE A 170 2.97 -9.63 11.80
N LEU A 171 3.49 -8.39 11.83
CA LEU A 171 4.87 -8.09 11.41
C LEU A 171 5.91 -8.87 12.23
N GLU A 172 5.72 -8.95 13.54
CA GLU A 172 6.60 -9.73 14.42
C GLU A 172 6.52 -11.23 14.10
N GLU A 173 5.31 -11.76 13.87
CA GLU A 173 5.09 -13.17 13.54
C GLU A 173 5.73 -13.60 12.21
N ILE A 174 5.88 -12.68 11.25
CA ILE A 174 6.44 -12.99 9.92
C ILE A 174 7.89 -12.52 9.74
N ARG A 175 8.49 -11.88 10.75
CA ARG A 175 9.80 -11.23 10.65
C ARG A 175 10.89 -12.13 10.09
N GLU A 176 11.02 -13.34 10.64
CA GLU A 176 12.02 -14.31 10.18
C GLU A 176 11.71 -14.79 8.75
N SER A 177 10.44 -15.09 8.46
CA SER A 177 10.01 -15.53 7.13
C SER A 177 10.22 -14.47 6.06
N LEU A 178 9.98 -13.19 6.35
CA LEU A 178 10.25 -12.07 5.45
C LEU A 178 11.75 -11.89 5.17
N ASN A 179 12.58 -11.99 6.20
CA ASN A 179 14.04 -11.89 6.03
C ASN A 179 14.59 -13.06 5.20
N GLN A 180 14.09 -14.27 5.46
CA GLN A 180 14.45 -15.45 4.66
C GLN A 180 13.97 -15.29 3.21
N PHE A 181 12.72 -14.87 3.00
CA PHE A 181 12.18 -14.60 1.67
C PHE A 181 13.03 -13.58 0.91
N GLN A 182 13.40 -12.46 1.54
CA GLN A 182 14.27 -11.44 0.94
C GLN A 182 15.62 -12.04 0.52
N THR A 183 16.24 -12.84 1.39
CA THR A 183 17.54 -13.46 1.12
C THR A 183 17.46 -14.41 -0.08
N ASP A 184 16.43 -15.27 -0.12
CA ASP A 184 16.23 -16.22 -1.21
C ASP A 184 15.88 -15.51 -2.51
N TYR A 185 15.03 -14.49 -2.45
CA TYR A 185 14.66 -13.63 -3.58
C TYR A 185 15.87 -12.91 -4.17
N ASP A 186 16.70 -12.26 -3.35
CA ASP A 186 17.89 -11.52 -3.81
C ASP A 186 18.94 -12.42 -4.45
N ARG A 187 18.96 -13.70 -4.07
CA ARG A 187 19.83 -14.70 -4.68
C ARG A 187 19.24 -15.20 -6.00
N LEU A 188 17.96 -15.60 -6.00
CA LEU A 188 17.29 -16.19 -7.16
C LEU A 188 17.08 -15.18 -8.29
N SER A 189 16.73 -13.93 -7.98
CA SER A 189 16.52 -12.85 -8.96
C SER A 189 17.79 -12.43 -9.72
N LYS A 190 18.98 -12.85 -9.26
CA LYS A 190 20.25 -12.65 -9.98
C LYS A 190 20.47 -13.69 -11.08
N ILE A 191 19.72 -14.79 -11.07
CA ILE A 191 19.80 -15.82 -12.10
C ILE A 191 19.16 -15.25 -13.37
N LYS A 192 19.97 -15.07 -14.42
CA LYS A 192 19.52 -14.51 -15.71
C LYS A 192 18.72 -15.52 -16.54
N HIS A 193 17.69 -16.10 -15.94
CA HIS A 193 16.77 -17.04 -16.58
C HIS A 193 15.33 -16.50 -16.48
N PRO A 194 14.62 -16.31 -17.60
CA PRO A 194 13.28 -15.70 -17.63
C PRO A 194 12.27 -16.38 -16.71
N MET A 195 12.20 -17.71 -16.74
CA MET A 195 11.29 -18.48 -15.88
C MET A 195 11.60 -18.26 -14.38
N VAL A 196 12.88 -18.22 -13.99
CA VAL A 196 13.26 -18.05 -12.58
C VAL A 196 12.91 -16.64 -12.12
N ASN A 197 13.21 -15.64 -12.95
CA ASN A 197 12.89 -14.25 -12.67
C ASN A 197 11.38 -14.01 -12.59
N ASN A 198 10.61 -14.55 -13.54
CA ASN A 198 9.15 -14.41 -13.50
C ASN A 198 8.55 -15.08 -12.27
N GLN A 199 8.98 -16.30 -11.93
CA GLN A 199 8.51 -16.94 -10.71
C GLN A 199 8.86 -16.10 -9.47
N CYS A 200 10.08 -15.57 -9.35
CA CYS A 200 10.45 -14.70 -8.23
C CYS A 200 9.57 -13.44 -8.17
N LEU A 201 9.34 -12.79 -9.32
CA LEU A 201 8.50 -11.61 -9.43
C LEU A 201 7.05 -11.91 -9.05
N ASP A 202 6.52 -13.08 -9.42
CA ASP A 202 5.17 -13.52 -9.08
C ASP A 202 5.02 -13.76 -7.57
N GLU A 203 6.02 -14.38 -6.94
CA GLU A 203 6.05 -14.57 -5.49
C GLU A 203 6.13 -13.21 -4.75
N LEU A 204 6.96 -12.29 -5.24
CA LEU A 204 7.04 -10.92 -4.71
C LEU A 204 5.72 -10.17 -4.88
N SER A 205 5.14 -10.20 -6.08
CA SER A 205 3.85 -9.57 -6.38
C SER A 205 2.77 -10.05 -5.42
N SER A 206 2.74 -11.36 -5.14
CA SER A 206 1.82 -11.96 -4.18
C SER A 206 2.01 -11.44 -2.75
N LEU A 207 3.24 -11.16 -2.31
CA LEU A 207 3.47 -10.50 -1.01
C LEU A 207 3.01 -9.04 -1.01
N LEU A 208 3.19 -8.32 -2.12
CA LEU A 208 2.72 -6.93 -2.22
C LEU A 208 1.20 -6.81 -2.22
N MET A 209 0.48 -7.86 -2.61
CA MET A 209 -0.98 -7.89 -2.45
C MET A 209 -1.40 -7.76 -0.98
N ILE A 210 -0.64 -8.34 -0.05
CA ILE A 210 -0.89 -8.17 1.40
C ILE A 210 -0.80 -6.69 1.79
N LEU A 211 0.25 -6.01 1.33
CA LEU A 211 0.44 -4.57 1.59
C LEU A 211 -0.63 -3.72 0.91
N SER A 212 -1.10 -4.13 -0.27
CA SER A 212 -2.19 -3.45 -0.98
C SER A 212 -3.50 -3.57 -0.22
N GLU A 213 -3.83 -4.77 0.28
CA GLU A 213 -5.00 -4.98 1.13
C GLU A 213 -4.93 -4.18 2.43
N LEU A 214 -3.79 -4.21 3.12
CA LEU A 214 -3.54 -3.37 4.30
C LEU A 214 -3.70 -1.89 3.99
N ASN A 215 -3.14 -1.42 2.87
CA ASN A 215 -3.24 -0.04 2.44
C ASN A 215 -4.71 0.34 2.19
N ASN A 216 -5.49 -0.53 1.55
CA ASN A 216 -6.92 -0.31 1.32
C ASN A 216 -7.71 -0.22 2.63
N VAL A 217 -7.44 -1.10 3.59
CA VAL A 217 -8.04 -1.04 4.92
C VAL A 217 -7.70 0.28 5.63
N ASN A 218 -6.43 0.68 5.61
CA ASN A 218 -5.99 1.92 6.25
C ASN A 218 -6.58 3.16 5.56
N ASN A 219 -6.66 3.19 4.24
CA ASN A 219 -7.29 4.28 3.49
C ASN A 219 -8.80 4.36 3.74
N PHE A 220 -9.50 3.21 3.80
CA PHE A 220 -10.91 3.17 4.14
C PHE A 220 -11.16 3.69 5.57
N HIS A 221 -10.34 3.23 6.53
CA HIS A 221 -10.41 3.70 7.91
C HIS A 221 -10.14 5.19 8.02
N TYR A 222 -9.07 5.66 7.37
CA TYR A 222 -8.69 7.06 7.28
C TYR A 222 -9.85 7.92 6.76
N LYS A 223 -10.52 7.46 5.69
CA LYS A 223 -11.69 8.14 5.15
C LYS A 223 -12.79 8.32 6.18
N ASN A 224 -13.16 7.26 6.88
CA ASN A 224 -14.18 7.34 7.93
C ASN A 224 -13.78 8.32 9.04
N MET A 225 -12.49 8.36 9.40
CA MET A 225 -11.97 9.32 10.39
C MET A 225 -12.10 10.77 9.92
N VAL A 226 -11.69 11.06 8.68
CA VAL A 226 -11.77 12.41 8.10
C VAL A 226 -13.23 12.85 7.98
N GLU A 227 -14.09 12.02 7.42
CA GLU A 227 -15.50 12.36 7.18
C GLU A 227 -16.27 12.54 8.50
N THR A 228 -15.98 11.72 9.52
CA THR A 228 -16.56 11.92 10.86
C THR A 228 -16.10 13.23 11.49
N ARG A 229 -14.83 13.61 11.32
CA ARG A 229 -14.33 14.91 11.81
C ARG A 229 -14.93 16.09 11.04
N MET A 230 -15.20 15.92 9.74
CA MET A 230 -15.93 16.88 8.92
C MET A 230 -17.36 17.08 9.42
N ALA A 231 -18.09 15.99 9.69
CA ALA A 231 -19.44 16.06 10.26
C ALA A 231 -19.45 16.82 11.59
N TRP A 232 -18.45 16.56 12.46
CA TRP A 232 -18.28 17.31 13.71
C TRP A 232 -18.12 18.82 13.48
N ASN A 233 -17.30 19.21 12.49
CA ASN A 233 -17.11 20.62 12.13
C ASN A 233 -18.39 21.24 11.54
N ASN A 234 -19.10 20.51 10.68
CA ASN A 234 -20.33 20.97 10.05
C ASN A 234 -21.47 21.14 11.08
N ALA A 235 -21.53 20.26 12.07
CA ALA A 235 -22.44 20.37 13.21
C ALA A 235 -22.11 21.53 14.16
N MET A 236 -21.02 22.27 13.92
CA MET A 236 -20.52 23.38 14.75
C MET A 236 -20.32 22.99 16.22
N CYS A 237 -19.87 21.76 16.44
CA CYS A 237 -19.54 21.25 17.77
C CYS A 237 -18.38 22.06 18.37
N LYS A 238 -18.34 22.12 19.71
CA LYS A 238 -17.40 22.95 20.48
C LYS A 238 -16.32 22.11 21.13
#